data_AF-A0A2V5VVW3-F1
#
_entry.id   AF-A0A2V5VVW3-F1
#
_cell.length_a   1.000
_cell.length_b   1.000
_cell.length_c   1.000
_cell.angle_alpha   90.00
_cell.angle_beta   90.00
_cell.angle_gamma   90.00
#
_symmetry.space_group_name_H-M   'P 1'
#
loop_
_entity.id
_entity.type
_entity.pdbx_description
1 polymer ?
#
loop_
_entity_poly.entity_id
_entity_poly.type
_entity_poly.pdbx_seq_one_letter_code
_entity_poly.pdbx_strand_id
1 'polypeptide(L)' 'SWQEYAQCALDCCRAEGMPMKARTIGASPLAEMKSFIAKRPAYSVLSSGKYQAVTGEKPRPWQEAVADFVREYVKR' A
#
# COMPACT_ATOMS: atom_id res chain seq x y z
N SER A 1 3.75 2.34 -6.02
CA SER A 1 5.11 2.01 -5.52
C SER A 1 5.05 1.72 -4.02
N TRP A 2 6.11 1.20 -3.40
CA TRP A 2 6.15 1.02 -1.94
C TRP A 2 6.10 2.35 -1.17
N GLN A 3 6.69 3.41 -1.72
CA GLN A 3 6.62 4.74 -1.12
C GLN A 3 5.19 5.29 -1.14
N GLU A 4 4.47 5.16 -2.25
CA GLU A 4 3.07 5.59 -2.37
C GLU A 4 2.16 4.78 -1.43
N TYR A 5 2.43 3.48 -1.29
CA TYR A 5 1.73 2.63 -0.34
C TYR A 5 1.91 3.12 1.11
N ALA A 6 3.15 3.42 1.50
CA ALA A 6 3.46 3.96 2.82
C ALA A 6 2.84 5.36 3.04
N GLN A 7 2.84 6.22 2.02
CA GLN A 7 2.20 7.54 2.08
C GLN A 7 0.69 7.40 2.28
N CYS A 8 0.04 6.54 1.50
CA CYS A 8 -1.40 6.27 1.64
C CYS A 8 -1.73 5.77 3.06
N ALA A 9 -0.95 4.83 3.60
CA ALA A 9 -1.14 4.37 4.98
C ALA A 9 -0.97 5.50 6.00
N LEU A 10 0.07 6.33 5.85
CA LEU A 10 0.29 7.50 6.71
C LEU A 10 -0.90 8.47 6.68
N ASP A 11 -1.44 8.74 5.50
CA ASP A 11 -2.59 9.63 5.32
C ASP A 11 -3.87 9.04 5.93
N CYS A 12 -4.11 7.74 5.76
CA CYS A 12 -5.21 7.03 6.42
C CYS A 12 -5.09 7.12 7.95
N CYS A 13 -3.90 6.88 8.51
CA CYS A 13 -3.64 7.01 9.94
C CYS A 13 -3.99 8.41 10.47
N ARG A 14 -3.60 9.46 9.74
CA ARG A 14 -3.91 10.85 10.11
C ARG A 14 -5.39 11.17 9.98
N ALA A 15 -6.07 10.65 8.96
CA ALA A 15 -7.51 10.83 8.77
C ALA A 15 -8.32 10.23 9.94
N GLU A 16 -7.84 9.12 10.51
CA GLU A 16 -8.41 8.50 11.72
C GLU A 16 -7.91 9.15 13.03
N GLY A 17 -7.23 10.30 12.97
CA GLY A 17 -6.81 11.07 14.13
C GLY A 17 -5.58 10.55 14.87
N MET A 18 -4.86 9.55 14.33
CA MET A 18 -3.67 9.04 15.00
C MET A 18 -2.51 10.05 14.92
N PRO A 19 -1.77 10.27 16.03
CA PRO A 19 -0.66 11.21 16.06
C PRO A 19 0.54 10.65 15.29
N MET A 20 0.73 11.13 14.06
CA MET A 20 1.88 10.77 13.23
C MET A 20 3.03 11.78 13.39
N LYS A 21 4.26 11.27 13.50
CA LYS A 21 5.48 12.11 13.57
C LYS A 21 5.84 12.76 12.23
N ALA A 22 5.42 12.17 11.12
CA ALA A 22 5.73 12.61 9.77
C ALA A 22 4.45 12.96 9.01
N ARG A 23 4.60 13.77 7.95
CA ARG A 23 3.53 14.11 6.99
C ARG A 23 3.76 13.52 5.60
N THR A 24 5.02 13.31 5.24
CA THR A 24 5.41 12.86 3.91
C THR A 24 6.42 11.74 4.04
N ILE A 25 6.28 10.72 3.19
CA ILE A 25 7.23 9.63 3.05
C ILE A 25 8.20 9.96 1.92
N GLY A 26 9.49 9.94 2.20
CA GLY A 26 10.54 10.13 1.19
C GLY A 26 10.65 8.94 0.23
N ALA A 27 11.05 9.20 -1.01
CA ALA A 27 11.38 8.14 -1.96
C ALA A 27 12.81 7.63 -1.74
N SER A 28 13.00 6.32 -1.88
CA SER A 28 14.32 5.69 -1.93
C SER A 28 14.37 4.65 -3.05
N PRO A 29 15.41 4.68 -3.91
CA PRO A 29 15.62 3.67 -4.94
C PRO A 29 15.85 2.27 -4.34
N LEU A 30 15.33 1.23 -5.00
CA LEU A 30 15.57 -0.15 -4.60
C LEU A 30 17.06 -0.52 -4.57
N ALA A 31 17.88 0.10 -5.42
CA ALA A 31 19.33 -0.12 -5.48
C ALA A 31 20.06 0.33 -4.20
N GLU A 32 19.48 1.25 -3.42
CA GLU A 32 20.04 1.72 -2.16
C GLU A 32 19.66 0.83 -0.97
N MET A 33 18.71 -0.08 -1.15
CA MET A 33 18.19 -0.97 -0.10
C MET A 33 19.09 -2.20 0.09
N LYS A 34 20.27 -1.98 0.67
CA LYS A 34 21.34 -2.99 0.84
C LYS A 34 20.99 -4.16 1.76
N SER A 35 19.92 -4.05 2.55
CA SER A 35 19.50 -5.08 3.52
C SER A 35 18.76 -6.26 2.88
N PHE A 36 18.36 -6.19 1.61
CA PHE A 36 17.71 -7.31 0.95
C PHE A 36 18.72 -8.37 0.50
N ILE A 37 18.62 -9.57 1.08
CA ILE A 37 19.43 -10.73 0.68
C ILE A 37 18.99 -11.27 -0.69
N ALA A 38 17.68 -11.34 -0.92
CA ALA A 38 17.10 -11.85 -2.16
C ALA A 38 16.69 -10.71 -3.09
N LYS A 39 16.87 -10.93 -4.41
CA LYS A 39 16.44 -9.99 -5.45
C LYS A 39 14.94 -9.70 -5.33
N ARG A 40 14.57 -8.46 -5.61
CA ARG A 40 13.18 -8.00 -5.65
C ARG A 40 12.86 -7.56 -7.09
N PRO A 41 11.74 -8.03 -7.68
CA PRO A 41 11.33 -7.54 -8.98
C PRO A 41 10.96 -6.06 -8.86
N ALA A 42 11.49 -5.24 -9.75
CA ALA A 42 11.14 -3.81 -9.81
C ALA A 42 9.67 -3.59 -10.21
N TYR A 43 9.12 -4.51 -11.01
CA TYR A 43 7.74 -4.48 -11.48
C TYR A 43 7.00 -5.74 -11.04
N SER A 44 6.04 -5.58 -10.13
CA SER A 44 5.26 -6.67 -9.54
C SER A 44 3.75 -6.46 -9.67
N VAL A 45 3.31 -5.57 -10.57
CA VAL A 45 1.88 -5.39 -10.85
C VAL A 45 1.35 -6.61 -11.61
N LEU A 46 0.26 -7.18 -11.12
CA LEU A 46 -0.40 -8.33 -11.71
C LEU A 46 -1.74 -7.92 -12.32
N SER A 47 -2.11 -8.56 -13.43
CA SER A 47 -3.42 -8.38 -14.04
C SER A 47 -4.46 -9.27 -13.34
N SER A 48 -5.62 -8.69 -13.02
CA SER A 48 -6.80 -9.41 -12.56
C SER A 48 -7.78 -9.75 -13.69
N GLY A 49 -7.38 -9.60 -14.96
CA GLY A 49 -8.30 -9.73 -16.10
C GLY A 49 -8.97 -11.11 -16.19
N LYS A 50 -8.22 -12.19 -15.99
CA LYS A 50 -8.79 -13.56 -15.97
C LYS A 50 -9.75 -13.76 -14.80
N TYR A 51 -9.42 -13.22 -13.62
CA TYR A 51 -10.31 -13.28 -12.45
C TYR A 51 -11.64 -12.60 -12.78
N GLN A 52 -11.59 -11.36 -13.27
CA GLN A 52 -12.77 -10.59 -13.62
C GLN A 52 -13.60 -11.24 -14.74
N ALA A 53 -12.95 -11.84 -15.74
CA ALA A 53 -13.66 -12.53 -16.82
C ALA A 53 -14.44 -13.76 -16.33
N VAL A 54 -13.96 -14.44 -15.28
CA VAL A 54 -14.59 -15.65 -14.73
C VAL A 54 -15.64 -15.31 -13.67
N THR A 55 -15.38 -14.33 -12.81
CA THR A 55 -16.25 -14.01 -11.67
C THR A 55 -17.22 -12.85 -11.94
N GLY A 56 -16.95 -12.03 -12.97
CA GLY A 56 -17.62 -10.74 -13.17
C GLY A 56 -17.17 -9.66 -12.19
N GLU A 57 -16.33 -9.99 -11.21
CA GLU A 57 -15.92 -9.07 -10.14
C GLU A 57 -14.56 -8.44 -10.44
N LYS A 58 -14.48 -7.13 -10.20
CA LYS A 58 -13.22 -6.41 -10.19
C LYS A 58 -12.78 -6.22 -8.73
N PRO A 59 -11.56 -6.65 -8.34
CA PRO A 59 -11.03 -6.33 -7.03
C PRO A 59 -11.04 -4.82 -6.78
N ARG A 60 -11.43 -4.43 -5.58
CA ARG A 60 -11.42 -3.01 -5.18
C ARG A 60 -10.02 -2.39 -5.29
N PRO A 61 -9.92 -1.07 -5.46
CA PRO A 61 -8.65 -0.35 -5.34
C PRO A 61 -7.95 -0.66 -4.00
N TRP A 62 -6.64 -0.86 -4.03
CA TRP A 62 -5.88 -1.23 -2.83
C TRP A 62 -5.92 -0.12 -1.75
N GLN A 63 -6.07 1.15 -2.14
CA GLN A 63 -6.17 2.29 -1.22
C GLN A 63 -7.39 2.18 -0.31
N GLU A 64 -8.53 1.76 -0.87
CA GLU A 64 -9.76 1.53 -0.09
C GLU A 64 -9.54 0.40 0.93
N ALA A 65 -8.86 -0.67 0.51
CA ALA A 65 -8.54 -1.78 1.40
C ALA A 65 -7.61 -1.36 2.56
N VAL A 66 -6.62 -0.52 2.30
CA VAL A 66 -5.74 0.04 3.35
C VAL A 66 -6.51 0.95 4.29
N ALA A 67 -7.35 1.84 3.75
CA ALA A 67 -8.15 2.76 4.56
C ALA A 67 -9.10 2.02 5.50
N ASP A 68 -9.80 1.00 4.99
CA ASP A 68 -10.68 0.17 5.81
C ASP A 68 -9.91 -0.58 6.90
N PHE A 69 -8.76 -1.17 6.55
CA PHE A 69 -7.93 -1.87 7.52
C PHE A 69 -7.47 -0.93 8.64
N VAL A 70 -6.98 0.28 8.31
CA VAL A 70 -6.55 1.26 9.31
C VAL A 70 -7.71 1.68 10.21
N ARG A 71 -8.86 1.99 9.62
CA ARG A 71 -10.07 2.36 10.37
C ARG A 71 -10.51 1.26 11.33
N GLU A 72 -10.51 0.01 10.88
CA GLU A 72 -10.83 -1.14 11.74
C GLU A 72 -9.80 -1.33 12.85
N TYR A 73 -8.51 -1.14 12.54
CA TYR A 73 -7.44 -1.27 13.51
C TYR A 73 -7.52 -0.22 14.61
N VAL A 74 -7.83 1.04 14.27
CA VAL A 74 -7.94 2.15 15.24
C VAL A 74 -9.13 1.97 16.19
N LYS A 75 -10.18 1.28 15.76
CA LYS A 75 -11.37 1.00 16.59
C LYS A 75 -11.16 -0.10 17.63
N ARG A 76 -10.12 -0.93 17.49
CA ARG A 76 -9.79 -2.02 18.41
C ARG A 76 -9.06 -1.48 19.63
#